data_AF-A0A7M7QKX2-F1
#
_entry.id   AF-A0A7M7QKX2-F1
#
_cell.length_a   1.000
_cell.length_b   1.000
_cell.length_c   1.000
_cell.angle_alpha   90.00
_cell.angle_beta   90.00
_cell.angle_gamma   90.00
#
_symmetry.space_group_name_H-M   'P 1'
#
loop_
_entity.id
_entity.type
_entity.pdbx_description
1 polymer ?
#
loop_
_entity_poly.entity_id
_entity_poly.type
_entity_poly.pdbx_seq_one_letter_code
_entity_poly.pdbx_strand_id
1 'polypeptide(L)'
;MHQFQTFVLECISHYEKAREGHALQEKEKRNSISETGEMYLGENITIDRIKWDLLLVEKPLYFFGGLAIHLWGGPRQLANRALDISKVKENIPGRSPIAVIEANLLRLQISLYLDFLKRDKTLTNVERAKLLSESINNMRYKIRDLRTKEKKWQTETFRETLMQHRGKNALQFQD
;
A
#
# COMPACT_ATOMS: atom_id res chain seq x y z
N MET A 1 -4.39 -18.57 10.97
CA MET A 1 -4.80 -18.49 9.54
C MET A 1 -6.29 -18.18 9.41
N HIS A 2 -7.16 -18.78 10.23
CA HIS A 2 -8.62 -18.61 10.16
C HIS A 2 -9.13 -17.16 10.33
N GLN A 3 -8.62 -16.40 11.32
CA GLN A 3 -8.99 -14.99 11.52
C GLN A 3 -8.76 -14.09 10.30
N PHE A 4 -7.82 -14.42 9.42
CA PHE A 4 -7.49 -13.57 8.26
C PHE A 4 -8.40 -13.83 7.06
N GLN A 5 -8.79 -15.08 6.83
CA GLN A 5 -9.81 -15.39 5.83
C GLN A 5 -11.14 -14.73 6.22
N THR A 6 -11.48 -14.76 7.51
CA THR A 6 -12.61 -14.00 8.06
C THR A 6 -12.49 -12.51 7.77
N PHE A 7 -11.34 -11.90 8.06
CA PHE A 7 -11.12 -10.47 7.78
C PHE A 7 -11.26 -10.12 6.29
N VAL A 8 -10.69 -10.92 5.37
CA VAL A 8 -10.84 -10.68 3.92
C VAL A 8 -12.31 -10.77 3.50
N LEU A 9 -13.04 -11.75 4.02
CA LEU A 9 -14.48 -11.90 3.74
C LEU A 9 -15.30 -10.75 4.33
N GLU A 10 -14.98 -10.28 5.53
CA GLU A 10 -15.59 -9.10 6.14
C GLU A 10 -15.34 -7.85 5.29
N CYS A 11 -14.11 -7.68 4.79
CA CYS A 11 -13.77 -6.56 3.91
C CYS A 11 -14.58 -6.56 2.63
N ILE A 12 -14.73 -7.73 2.01
CA ILE A 12 -15.55 -7.91 0.80
C ILE A 12 -17.01 -7.65 1.12
N SER A 13 -17.52 -8.25 2.19
CA SER A 13 -18.92 -8.13 2.60
C SER A 13 -19.31 -6.68 2.90
N HIS A 14 -18.38 -5.88 3.44
CA HIS A 14 -18.62 -4.47 3.77
C HIS A 14 -19.12 -3.66 2.57
N TYR A 15 -18.51 -3.81 1.39
CA TYR A 15 -18.93 -3.07 0.18
C TYR A 15 -19.86 -3.88 -0.73
N GLU A 16 -19.78 -5.21 -0.74
CA GLU A 16 -20.59 -6.04 -1.65
C GLU A 16 -22.02 -6.25 -1.17
N LYS A 17 -22.24 -6.27 0.15
CA LYS A 17 -23.58 -6.49 0.73
C LYS A 17 -24.22 -5.21 1.28
N ALA A 18 -23.56 -4.06 1.13
CA ALA A 18 -24.11 -2.78 1.52
C ALA A 18 -25.40 -2.51 0.75
N ARG A 19 -26.51 -2.32 1.46
CA ARG A 19 -27.80 -1.94 0.89
C ARG A 19 -28.20 -0.51 1.18
N GLU A 20 -27.54 0.11 2.16
CA GLU A 20 -27.73 1.50 2.57
C GLU A 20 -26.50 1.98 3.37
N GLY A 21 -26.42 3.28 3.64
CA GLY A 21 -25.39 3.87 4.50
C GLY A 21 -24.03 4.12 3.82
N HIS A 22 -23.02 4.40 4.65
CA HIS A 22 -21.69 4.87 4.23
C HIS A 22 -21.05 3.98 3.14
N ALA A 23 -21.03 2.66 3.35
CA ALA A 23 -20.36 1.74 2.45
C ALA A 23 -20.97 1.71 1.03
N LEU A 24 -22.29 1.88 0.92
CA LEU A 24 -22.97 1.98 -0.37
C LEU A 24 -22.62 3.29 -1.07
N GLN A 25 -22.73 4.41 -0.35
CA GLN A 25 -22.41 5.74 -0.88
C GLN A 25 -20.96 5.81 -1.40
N GLU A 26 -20.01 5.23 -0.65
CA GLU A 26 -18.62 5.14 -1.05
C GLU A 26 -18.42 4.31 -2.32
N LYS A 27 -19.19 3.23 -2.48
CA LYS A 27 -19.13 2.38 -3.66
C LYS A 27 -19.77 3.02 -4.89
N GLU A 28 -20.89 3.72 -4.73
CA GLU A 28 -21.60 4.39 -5.84
C GLU A 28 -20.78 5.55 -6.42
N LYS A 29 -20.03 6.26 -5.57
CA LYS A 29 -19.11 7.32 -6.00
C LYS A 29 -17.83 6.79 -6.64
N ARG A 30 -17.50 5.50 -6.44
CA ARG A 30 -16.24 4.93 -6.93
C ARG A 30 -16.12 5.07 -8.44
N ASN A 31 -14.94 5.44 -8.90
CA ASN A 31 -14.60 5.78 -10.29
C ASN A 31 -15.21 7.08 -10.82
N SER A 32 -15.88 7.90 -10.00
CA SER A 32 -16.23 9.26 -10.42
C SER A 32 -14.95 10.06 -10.67
N ILE A 33 -14.92 10.84 -11.74
CA ILE A 33 -13.77 11.65 -12.13
C ILE A 33 -14.08 13.11 -11.80
N SER A 34 -13.19 13.77 -11.06
CA SER A 34 -13.27 15.20 -10.78
C SER A 34 -12.91 16.03 -12.03
N GLU A 35 -13.22 17.32 -12.00
CA GLU A 35 -12.81 18.27 -13.06
C GLU A 35 -11.29 18.35 -13.22
N THR A 36 -10.54 18.04 -12.15
CA THR A 36 -9.07 18.01 -12.13
C THR A 36 -8.48 16.71 -12.71
N GLY A 37 -9.32 15.77 -13.17
CA GLY A 37 -8.88 14.50 -13.74
C GLY A 37 -8.52 13.43 -12.70
N GLU A 38 -8.84 13.67 -11.43
CA GLU A 38 -8.63 12.70 -10.36
C GLU A 38 -9.84 11.76 -10.25
N MET A 39 -9.58 10.47 -10.13
CA MET A 39 -10.59 9.45 -10.00
C MET A 39 -10.77 9.06 -8.54
N TYR A 40 -12.02 9.08 -8.07
CA TYR A 40 -12.37 8.69 -6.70
C TYR A 40 -12.28 7.17 -6.50
N LEU A 41 -11.55 6.73 -5.47
CA LEU A 41 -11.41 5.33 -5.11
C LEU A 41 -12.33 4.91 -3.95
N GLY A 42 -12.64 5.83 -3.05
CA GLY A 42 -13.35 5.58 -1.80
C GLY A 42 -12.58 6.11 -0.58
N GLU A 43 -13.29 6.30 0.53
CA GLU A 43 -12.76 6.76 1.82
C GLU A 43 -11.99 8.09 1.72
N ASN A 44 -12.48 9.03 0.91
CA ASN A 44 -11.84 10.31 0.59
C ASN A 44 -10.47 10.18 -0.11
N ILE A 45 -10.22 9.06 -0.79
CA ILE A 45 -9.00 8.83 -1.55
C ILE A 45 -9.27 8.97 -3.05
N THR A 46 -8.42 9.74 -3.70
CA THR A 46 -8.39 9.94 -5.15
C THR A 46 -7.06 9.46 -5.73
N ILE A 47 -7.08 9.09 -7.01
CA ILE A 47 -5.89 8.76 -7.78
C ILE A 47 -5.92 9.50 -9.12
N ASP A 48 -4.75 9.92 -9.60
CA ASP A 48 -4.62 10.37 -10.99
C ASP A 48 -5.10 9.29 -11.96
N ARG A 49 -5.88 9.69 -12.97
CA ARG A 49 -6.49 8.75 -13.92
C ARG A 49 -5.45 7.96 -14.72
N ILE A 50 -4.38 8.61 -15.19
CA ILE A 50 -3.33 7.94 -15.97
C ILE A 50 -2.67 6.87 -15.11
N LYS A 51 -2.36 7.20 -13.86
CA LYS A 51 -1.81 6.25 -12.89
C LYS A 51 -2.77 5.08 -12.62
N TRP A 52 -4.07 5.32 -12.54
CA TRP A 52 -5.05 4.24 -12.40
C TRP A 52 -5.09 3.32 -13.62
N ASP A 53 -5.14 3.89 -14.82
CA ASP A 53 -5.17 3.13 -16.07
C ASP A 53 -3.90 2.27 -16.22
N LEU A 54 -2.74 2.77 -15.81
CA LEU A 54 -1.50 2.00 -15.74
C LEU A 54 -1.59 0.84 -14.74
N LEU A 55 -2.19 1.04 -13.56
CA LEU A 55 -2.39 -0.06 -12.62
C LEU A 55 -3.29 -1.15 -13.22
N LEU A 56 -4.33 -0.78 -13.95
CA LEU A 56 -5.32 -1.73 -14.49
C LEU A 56 -4.77 -2.70 -15.54
N VAL A 57 -3.64 -2.39 -16.18
CA VAL A 57 -2.99 -3.29 -17.16
C VAL A 57 -1.95 -4.22 -16.52
N GLU A 58 -1.66 -4.03 -15.23
CA GLU A 58 -0.66 -4.81 -14.50
C GLU A 58 -1.14 -6.21 -14.13
N LYS A 59 -0.19 -7.11 -13.87
CA LYS A 59 -0.51 -8.42 -13.26
C LYS A 59 -1.10 -8.21 -11.87
N PRO A 60 -1.97 -9.13 -11.38
CA PRO A 60 -2.66 -8.97 -10.10
C PRO A 60 -1.74 -8.64 -8.91
N LEU A 61 -0.56 -9.25 -8.85
CA LEU A 61 0.45 -8.99 -7.82
C LEU A 61 0.95 -7.54 -7.84
N TYR A 62 1.23 -7.00 -9.03
CA TYR A 62 1.76 -5.65 -9.21
C TYR A 62 0.68 -4.61 -9.01
N PHE A 63 -0.55 -4.85 -9.49
CA PHE A 63 -1.71 -4.02 -9.16
C PHE A 63 -1.86 -3.86 -7.65
N PHE A 64 -1.89 -4.98 -6.91
CA PHE A 64 -2.13 -4.96 -5.47
C PHE A 64 -1.05 -4.17 -4.72
N GLY A 65 0.23 -4.41 -5.05
CA GLY A 65 1.35 -3.71 -4.43
C GLY A 65 1.49 -2.24 -4.86
N GLY A 66 1.12 -1.91 -6.10
CA GLY A 66 1.11 -0.54 -6.62
C GLY A 66 0.00 0.30 -5.99
N LEU A 67 -1.18 -0.28 -5.86
CA LEU A 67 -2.29 0.33 -5.13
C LEU A 67 -1.93 0.58 -3.67
N ALA A 68 -1.28 -0.37 -2.99
CA ALA A 68 -0.76 -0.18 -1.63
C ALA A 68 0.14 1.06 -1.52
N ILE A 69 1.09 1.21 -2.43
CA ILE A 69 1.99 2.36 -2.41
C ILE A 69 1.20 3.67 -2.49
N HIS A 70 0.15 3.71 -3.31
CA HIS A 70 -0.68 4.90 -3.45
C HIS A 70 -1.52 5.20 -2.20
N LEU A 71 -2.25 4.20 -1.68
CA LEU A 71 -3.14 4.36 -0.52
C LEU A 71 -2.41 4.84 0.74
N TRP A 72 -1.13 4.47 0.90
CA TRP A 72 -0.31 4.88 2.03
C TRP A 72 0.57 6.11 1.75
N GLY A 73 0.35 6.83 0.66
CA GLY A 73 1.05 8.09 0.38
C GLY A 73 2.50 7.92 -0.08
N GLY A 74 2.89 6.75 -0.56
CA GLY A 74 4.18 6.50 -1.20
C GLY A 74 4.97 5.32 -0.62
N PRO A 75 6.08 4.94 -1.30
CA PRO A 75 6.88 3.78 -0.90
C PRO A 75 7.54 3.96 0.47
N ARG A 76 7.96 5.18 0.81
CA ARG A 76 8.64 5.50 2.08
C ARG A 76 7.70 5.47 3.28
N GLN A 77 6.45 5.89 3.06
CA GLN A 77 5.38 5.88 4.04
C GLN A 77 4.94 4.44 4.30
N LEU A 78 4.70 3.67 3.24
CA LEU A 78 4.35 2.26 3.34
C LEU A 78 5.46 1.40 3.97
N ALA A 79 6.74 1.71 3.71
CA ALA A 79 7.88 1.06 4.37
C ALA A 79 7.82 1.16 5.92
N ASN A 80 7.24 2.24 6.43
CA ASN A 80 7.08 2.53 7.86
C ASN A 80 5.74 2.04 8.44
N ARG A 81 5.05 1.11 7.74
CA ARG A 81 3.84 0.44 8.21
C ARG A 81 4.07 -1.03 8.48
N ALA A 82 3.29 -1.66 9.35
CA ALA A 82 3.32 -3.10 9.58
C ALA A 82 1.90 -3.67 9.72
N LEU A 83 1.69 -4.90 9.22
CA LEU A 83 0.46 -5.63 9.50
C LEU A 83 0.40 -6.14 10.95
N ASP A 84 1.56 -6.29 11.58
CA ASP A 84 1.72 -6.75 12.95
C ASP A 84 3.04 -6.18 13.49
N ILE A 85 2.95 -5.21 14.40
CA ILE A 85 4.12 -4.52 14.97
C ILE A 85 4.99 -5.49 15.79
N SER A 86 4.39 -6.48 16.46
CA SER A 86 5.14 -7.44 17.28
C SER A 86 6.18 -8.24 16.49
N LYS A 87 5.98 -8.35 15.18
CA LYS A 87 6.87 -9.06 14.24
C LYS A 87 7.97 -8.19 13.68
N VAL A 88 8.01 -6.91 14.06
CA VAL A 88 9.05 -5.98 13.62
C VAL A 88 10.10 -5.84 14.71
N LYS A 89 11.33 -6.25 14.39
CA LYS A 89 12.45 -6.24 15.32
C LYS A 89 13.04 -4.84 15.56
N GLU A 90 12.98 -3.98 14.55
CA GLU A 90 13.74 -2.73 14.52
C GLU A 90 13.03 -1.66 13.68
N ASN A 91 13.11 -0.42 14.15
CA ASN A 91 12.71 0.75 13.39
C ASN A 91 13.66 1.05 12.22
N ILE A 92 13.19 1.88 11.29
CA ILE A 92 14.04 2.44 10.24
C ILE A 92 14.83 3.61 10.85
N PRO A 93 16.17 3.66 10.71
CA PRO A 93 16.96 4.78 11.22
C PRO A 93 16.45 6.14 10.71
N GLY A 94 16.43 7.15 11.59
CA GLY A 94 16.00 8.51 11.23
C GLY A 94 14.51 8.65 10.89
N ARG A 95 13.67 7.66 11.22
CA ARG A 95 12.22 7.68 10.96
C ARG A 95 11.43 7.59 12.27
N SER A 96 10.18 8.02 12.20
CA SER A 96 9.21 7.83 13.28
C SER A 96 8.96 6.34 13.54
N PRO A 97 8.46 5.98 14.74
CA PRO A 97 8.08 4.60 15.05
C PRO A 97 7.15 4.00 14.00
N ILE A 98 7.30 2.70 13.77
CA ILE A 98 6.48 1.96 12.81
C ILE A 98 5.03 1.94 13.29
N ALA A 99 4.10 2.25 12.39
CA ALA A 99 2.66 2.23 12.69
C ALA A 99 1.98 0.99 12.11
N VAL A 100 0.85 0.58 12.72
CA VAL A 100 0.01 -0.50 12.18
C VAL A 100 -0.66 -0.02 10.90
N ILE A 101 -0.85 -0.93 9.95
CA ILE A 101 -1.72 -0.72 8.79
C ILE A 101 -3.15 -0.38 9.23
N GLU A 102 -3.67 0.71 8.70
CA GLU A 102 -5.00 1.21 8.96
C GLU A 102 -6.05 0.26 8.34
N ALA A 103 -6.97 -0.26 9.17
CA ALA A 103 -7.89 -1.32 8.77
C ALA A 103 -8.87 -0.88 7.65
N ASN A 104 -9.31 0.37 7.69
CA ASN A 104 -10.18 0.95 6.65
C ASN A 104 -9.48 1.01 5.28
N LEU A 105 -8.19 1.37 5.24
CA LEU A 105 -7.41 1.42 4.01
C LEU A 105 -7.14 0.01 3.45
N LEU A 106 -6.84 -0.95 4.33
CA LEU A 106 -6.68 -2.35 3.92
C LEU A 106 -7.99 -2.93 3.37
N ARG A 107 -9.12 -2.61 4.00
CA ARG A 107 -10.45 -2.96 3.53
C ARG A 107 -10.74 -2.39 2.13
N LEU A 108 -10.44 -1.10 1.94
CA LEU A 108 -10.58 -0.45 0.64
C LEU A 108 -9.70 -1.11 -0.42
N GLN A 109 -8.43 -1.39 -0.10
CA GLN A 109 -7.49 -2.07 -1.00
C GLN A 109 -8.01 -3.44 -1.45
N ILE A 110 -8.51 -4.26 -0.52
CA ILE A 110 -9.08 -5.58 -0.81
C ILE A 110 -10.31 -5.45 -1.70
N SER A 111 -11.17 -4.47 -1.45
CA SER A 111 -12.36 -4.22 -2.27
C SER A 111 -12.00 -3.82 -3.70
N LEU A 112 -11.08 -2.86 -3.87
CA LEU A 112 -10.61 -2.42 -5.19
C LEU A 112 -9.89 -3.55 -5.94
N TYR A 113 -9.18 -4.41 -5.22
CA TYR A 113 -8.55 -5.58 -5.82
C TYR A 113 -9.58 -6.60 -6.30
N LEU A 114 -10.65 -6.85 -5.53
CA LEU A 114 -11.74 -7.68 -6.00
C LEU A 114 -12.39 -7.11 -7.28
N ASP A 115 -12.61 -5.79 -7.34
CA ASP A 115 -13.14 -5.14 -8.53
C ASP A 115 -12.21 -5.33 -9.74
N PHE A 116 -10.91 -5.16 -9.55
CA PHE A 116 -9.90 -5.45 -10.55
C PHE A 116 -9.97 -6.91 -11.04
N LEU A 117 -10.05 -7.88 -10.13
CA LEU A 117 -10.15 -9.31 -10.47
C LEU A 117 -11.47 -9.69 -11.17
N LYS A 118 -12.56 -8.95 -10.93
CA LYS A 118 -13.84 -9.15 -11.61
C LYS A 118 -13.84 -8.66 -13.06
N ARG A 119 -12.95 -7.73 -13.42
CA ARG A 119 -12.81 -7.22 -14.80
C ARG A 119 -12.31 -8.31 -15.73
N ASP A 120 -11.41 -9.15 -15.24
CA ASP A 120 -10.95 -10.33 -15.98
C ASP A 120 -12.02 -11.43 -15.92
N LYS A 121 -12.75 -11.58 -17.02
CA LYS A 121 -13.79 -12.61 -17.15
C LYS A 121 -13.25 -14.02 -17.35
N THR A 122 -11.95 -14.16 -17.61
CA THR A 122 -11.30 -15.48 -17.73
C THR A 122 -11.04 -16.12 -16.37
N LEU A 123 -10.91 -15.32 -15.31
CA LEU A 123 -10.74 -15.81 -13.95
C LEU A 123 -12.02 -16.46 -13.41
N THR A 124 -11.89 -17.68 -12.90
CA THR A 124 -12.93 -18.36 -12.14
C THR A 124 -13.06 -17.78 -10.72
N ASN A 125 -14.19 -18.04 -10.06
CA ASN A 125 -14.38 -17.62 -8.67
C ASN A 125 -13.35 -18.26 -7.72
N VAL A 126 -12.91 -19.48 -8.00
CA VAL A 126 -11.88 -20.18 -7.22
C VAL A 126 -10.53 -19.48 -7.35
N GLU A 127 -10.15 -19.09 -8.57
CA GLU A 127 -8.90 -18.34 -8.80
C GLU A 127 -8.93 -16.97 -8.14
N ARG A 128 -10.07 -16.25 -8.23
CA ARG A 128 -10.24 -14.96 -7.54
C ARG A 128 -10.08 -15.12 -6.03
N ALA A 129 -10.70 -16.15 -5.44
CA ALA A 129 -10.59 -16.42 -4.01
C ALA A 129 -9.14 -16.74 -3.59
N LYS A 130 -8.42 -17.51 -4.41
CA LYS A 130 -7.00 -17.80 -4.18
C LYS A 130 -6.15 -16.52 -4.19
N LEU A 131 -6.29 -15.70 -5.23
CA LEU A 131 -5.58 -14.41 -5.35
C LEU A 131 -5.88 -13.47 -4.18
N LEU A 132 -7.14 -13.38 -3.76
CA LEU A 132 -7.55 -12.62 -2.58
C LEU A 132 -6.91 -13.15 -1.29
N SER A 133 -6.87 -14.47 -1.11
CA SER A 133 -6.24 -15.08 0.06
C SER A 133 -4.73 -14.85 0.10
N GLU A 134 -4.07 -14.74 -1.06
CA GLU A 134 -2.63 -14.48 -1.17
C GLU A 134 -2.26 -13.00 -0.98
N SER A 135 -3.21 -12.09 -1.20
CA SER A 135 -3.01 -10.63 -1.18
C SER A 135 -2.35 -10.10 0.12
N ILE A 136 -2.70 -10.66 1.28
CA ILE A 136 -2.09 -10.26 2.56
C ILE A 136 -0.61 -10.65 2.64
N ASN A 137 -0.25 -11.83 2.13
CA ASN A 137 1.17 -12.23 2.08
C ASN A 137 1.92 -11.33 1.09
N ASN A 138 1.30 -10.98 -0.04
CA ASN A 138 1.85 -10.02 -0.98
C ASN A 138 2.08 -8.66 -0.32
N MET A 139 1.15 -8.20 0.53
CA MET A 139 1.32 -6.97 1.32
C MET A 139 2.50 -7.07 2.29
N ARG A 140 2.62 -8.18 3.02
CA ARG A 140 3.73 -8.43 3.96
C ARG A 140 5.08 -8.36 3.24
N TYR A 141 5.20 -9.05 2.11
CA TYR A 141 6.43 -9.05 1.33
C TYR A 141 6.72 -7.66 0.76
N LYS A 142 5.72 -6.96 0.23
CA LYS A 142 5.89 -5.61 -0.30
C LYS A 142 6.40 -4.63 0.77
N ILE A 143 5.78 -4.62 1.95
CA ILE A 143 6.22 -3.78 3.08
C ILE A 143 7.65 -4.12 3.49
N ARG A 144 7.95 -5.42 3.63
CA ARG A 144 9.30 -5.89 4.00
C ARG A 144 10.35 -5.42 3.01
N ASP A 145 10.09 -5.59 1.71
CA ASP A 145 11.04 -5.25 0.66
C ASP A 145 11.26 -3.73 0.57
N LEU A 146 10.18 -2.94 0.70
CA LEU A 146 10.26 -1.47 0.79
C LEU A 146 11.06 -1.03 2.03
N ARG A 147 10.84 -1.67 3.18
CA ARG A 147 11.57 -1.38 4.41
C ARG A 147 13.06 -1.69 4.28
N THR A 148 13.41 -2.84 3.71
CA THR A 148 14.81 -3.20 3.45
C THR A 148 15.49 -2.15 2.57
N LYS A 149 14.81 -1.70 1.51
CA LYS A 149 15.32 -0.64 0.62
C LYS A 149 15.49 0.69 1.36
N GLU A 150 14.51 1.13 2.14
CA GLU A 150 14.58 2.38 2.90
C GLU A 150 15.71 2.33 3.95
N LYS A 151 15.85 1.22 4.70
CA LYS A 151 16.95 1.05 5.67
C LYS A 151 18.32 1.17 5.01
N LYS A 152 18.49 0.51 3.85
CA LYS A 152 19.74 0.58 3.07
C LYS A 152 20.03 2.02 2.66
N TRP A 153 19.04 2.70 2.08
CA TRP A 153 19.16 4.10 1.64
C TRP A 153 19.53 5.04 2.80
N GLN A 154 18.82 4.95 3.94
CA GLN A 154 19.13 5.77 5.12
C GLN A 154 20.54 5.54 5.65
N THR A 155 21.01 4.29 5.64
CA THR A 155 22.37 3.94 6.10
C THR A 155 23.43 4.50 5.17
N GLU A 156 23.21 4.42 3.84
CA GLU A 156 24.10 4.96 2.83
C GLU A 156 24.17 6.50 2.90
N THR A 157 23.02 7.17 2.93
CA THR A 157 22.94 8.63 3.07
C THR A 157 23.59 9.14 4.35
N PHE A 158 23.41 8.42 5.47
CA PHE A 158 24.07 8.77 6.72
C PHE A 158 25.61 8.66 6.62
N ARG A 159 26.12 7.60 6.00
CA ARG A 159 27.56 7.41 5.76
C ARG A 159 28.14 8.51 4.88
N GLU A 160 27.45 8.85 3.78
CA GLU A 160 27.87 9.94 2.89
C GLU A 160 27.93 11.28 3.61
N THR A 161 26.90 11.59 4.42
CA THR A 161 26.84 12.82 5.22
C THR A 161 28.01 12.90 6.19
N LEU A 162 28.35 11.79 6.87
CA LEU A 162 29.50 11.72 7.77
C LEU A 162 30.84 11.91 7.04
N MET A 163 31.01 11.31 5.87
CA MET A 163 32.24 11.46 5.07
C MET A 163 32.41 12.89 4.57
N GLN A 164 31.32 13.55 4.16
CA GLN A 164 31.35 14.97 3.79
C GLN A 164 31.72 15.90 4.95
N HIS A 165 31.18 15.66 6.16
CA HIS A 165 31.54 16.44 7.34
C HIS A 165 32.99 16.22 7.76
N ARG A 166 33.50 14.98 7.70
CA ARG A 166 34.91 14.68 7.98
C ARG A 166 35.86 15.32 6.97
N GLY A 167 35.51 15.30 5.67
CA GLY A 167 36.30 15.96 4.63
C GLY A 167 36.34 17.49 4.76
N LYS A 168 35.23 18.12 5.15
CA LYS A 168 35.16 19.57 5.41
C LYS A 168 35.99 19.97 6.64
N ASN A 169 35.94 19.18 7.71
CA ASN A 169 36.74 19.45 8.90
C ASN A 169 38.25 19.27 8.62
N ALA A 170 38.65 18.30 7.80
CA ALA A 170 40.05 18.09 7.44
C ALA A 170 40.66 19.24 6.62
N LEU A 171 39.84 19.94 5.81
CA LEU A 171 40.27 21.11 5.03
C LEU A 171 40.36 22.40 5.86
N GLN A 172 39.70 22.48 7.03
CA GLN A 172 39.78 23.64 7.93
C GLN A 172 41.04 23.67 8.83
N PHE A 173 41.84 22.61 8.82
CA PHE A 173 43.10 22.53 9.58
C PHE A 173 44.35 22.56 8.69
N GLN A 174 44.21 23.02 7.43
CA GLN A 174 45.32 23.12 6.47
C GLN A 174 45.72 24.55 6.10
N ASP A 175 45.15 25.57 6.77
CA ASP A 175 45.54 26.98 6.64
C ASP A 175 46.33 27.48 7.86
#